data_AF-A0A1S3GIG0-F1
#
_entry.id   AF-A0A1S3GIG0-F1
#
_cell.length_a   1.000
_cell.length_b   1.000
_cell.length_c   1.000
_cell.angle_alpha   90.00
_cell.angle_beta   90.00
_cell.angle_gamma   90.00
#
_symmetry.space_group_name_H-M   'P 1'
#
loop_
_entity.id
_entity.type
_entity.pdbx_description
1 polymer ?
#
loop_
_entity_poly.entity_id
_entity_poly.type
_entity_poly.pdbx_seq_one_letter_code
_entity_poly.pdbx_strand_id
1 'polypeptide(L)'
;MTKPPSRRPKLYIVNLQWTPKDDWAALKLHGKCDDVMQLLMGELGLEIPLYNRWQDPIFSLATPLRAGEEGSHSRKSLCRSREEAPAGEQRGAPHSSASIRGGWFGRGCAKRAKRKKAA
;
A
#
# COMPACT_ATOMS: atom_id res chain seq x y z
N MET A 1 -7.69 -15.76 -15.14
CA MET A 1 -7.38 -14.86 -16.27
C MET A 1 -8.19 -15.29 -17.49
N THR A 2 -9.45 -14.88 -17.58
CA THR A 2 -10.43 -15.43 -18.56
C THR A 2 -10.66 -14.55 -19.78
N LYS A 3 -10.12 -13.31 -19.80
CA LYS A 3 -10.27 -12.39 -20.93
C LYS A 3 -9.17 -12.62 -22.00
N PRO A 4 -9.51 -12.49 -23.31
CA PRO A 4 -8.55 -12.58 -24.40
C PRO A 4 -7.46 -11.50 -24.28
N PRO A 5 -6.21 -11.76 -24.72
CA PRO A 5 -5.07 -10.87 -24.48
C PRO A 5 -5.29 -9.40 -24.85
N SER A 6 -5.97 -9.13 -25.96
CA SER A 6 -6.28 -7.76 -26.45
C SER A 6 -7.26 -6.98 -25.57
N ARG A 7 -8.06 -7.66 -24.75
CA ARG A 7 -9.06 -7.04 -23.85
C ARG A 7 -8.58 -7.00 -22.40
N ARG A 8 -7.31 -7.32 -22.16
CA ARG A 8 -6.71 -7.24 -20.83
C ARG A 8 -6.31 -5.78 -20.55
N PRO A 9 -6.61 -5.25 -19.36
CA PRO A 9 -6.11 -3.93 -18.97
C PRO A 9 -4.58 -3.89 -19.02
N LYS A 10 -4.01 -2.75 -19.45
CA LYS A 10 -2.57 -2.52 -19.38
C LYS A 10 -2.16 -2.38 -17.92
N LEU A 11 -1.21 -3.21 -17.48
CA LEU A 11 -0.70 -3.19 -16.12
C LEU A 11 0.57 -2.33 -16.05
N TYR A 12 0.59 -1.36 -15.14
CA TYR A 12 1.75 -0.50 -14.87
C TYR A 12 2.21 -0.77 -13.44
N ILE A 13 3.52 -0.95 -13.25
CA ILE A 13 4.08 -1.26 -11.93
C ILE A 13 5.17 -0.25 -11.59
N VAL A 14 4.98 0.44 -10.46
CA VAL A 14 6.00 1.29 -9.83
C VAL A 14 6.39 0.63 -8.52
N ASN A 15 7.62 0.11 -8.43
CA ASN A 15 8.13 -0.47 -7.19
C ASN A 15 9.65 -0.54 -7.22
N LEU A 16 10.29 -0.34 -6.06
CA LEU A 16 11.73 -0.50 -5.92
C LEU A 16 12.15 -1.97 -6.08
N GLN A 17 11.32 -2.89 -5.58
CA GLN A 17 11.60 -4.32 -5.58
C GLN A 17 10.90 -5.04 -6.74
N TRP A 18 11.39 -6.22 -7.09
CA TRP A 18 10.69 -7.11 -8.03
C TRP A 18 9.31 -7.48 -7.51
N THR A 19 8.33 -7.57 -8.40
CA THR A 19 6.99 -8.09 -8.09
C THR A 19 6.69 -9.35 -8.92
N PRO A 20 5.88 -10.30 -8.40
CA PRO A 20 5.50 -11.51 -9.13
C PRO A 20 4.80 -11.28 -10.47
N LYS A 21 4.27 -10.07 -10.69
CA LYS A 21 3.50 -9.70 -11.89
C LYS A 21 4.29 -8.82 -12.86
N ASP A 22 5.58 -8.59 -12.60
CA ASP A 22 6.45 -7.80 -13.48
C ASP A 22 6.41 -8.28 -14.93
N ASP A 23 6.40 -9.60 -15.15
CA ASP A 23 6.37 -10.22 -16.48
C ASP A 23 5.06 -9.93 -17.26
N TRP A 24 4.01 -9.45 -16.59
CA TRP A 24 2.73 -9.08 -17.20
C TRP A 24 2.52 -7.58 -17.31
N ALA A 25 3.46 -6.77 -16.83
CA ALA A 25 3.37 -5.31 -16.89
C ALA A 25 3.69 -4.81 -18.31
N ALA A 26 2.91 -3.85 -18.79
CA ALA A 26 3.19 -3.09 -20.00
C ALA A 26 4.35 -2.10 -19.80
N LEU A 27 4.52 -1.60 -18.57
CA LEU A 27 5.62 -0.74 -18.16
C LEU A 27 5.95 -1.00 -16.69
N LYS A 28 7.26 -1.06 -16.39
CA LYS A 28 7.78 -1.19 -15.04
C LYS A 28 8.76 -0.04 -14.76
N LEU A 29 8.51 0.69 -13.67
CA LEU A 29 9.36 1.75 -13.17
C LEU A 29 9.95 1.32 -11.81
N HIS A 30 11.28 1.35 -11.71
CA HIS A 30 12.00 1.03 -10.49
C HIS A 30 12.42 2.31 -9.79
N GLY A 31 11.50 2.92 -9.05
CA GLY A 31 11.72 4.18 -8.35
C GLY A 31 10.83 4.31 -7.13
N LYS A 32 11.05 5.36 -6.34
CA LYS A 32 10.15 5.72 -5.25
C LYS A 32 8.84 6.19 -5.85
N CYS A 33 7.72 5.76 -5.25
CA CYS A 33 6.39 6.14 -5.75
C CYS A 33 6.19 7.65 -5.72
N ASP A 34 6.64 8.34 -4.67
CA ASP A 34 6.45 9.79 -4.55
C ASP A 34 7.13 10.55 -5.69
N ASP A 35 8.41 10.26 -5.99
CA ASP A 35 9.15 10.90 -7.08
C ASP A 35 8.46 10.66 -8.44
N VAL A 36 8.02 9.43 -8.68
CA VAL A 36 7.33 9.04 -9.93
C VAL A 36 5.99 9.76 -10.06
N MET A 37 5.22 9.84 -8.96
CA MET A 37 3.92 10.50 -8.96
C MET A 37 4.05 12.01 -9.10
N GLN A 38 5.08 12.64 -8.54
CA GLN A 38 5.35 14.08 -8.72
C GLN A 38 5.62 14.41 -10.20
N LEU A 39 6.48 13.62 -10.85
CA LEU A 39 6.76 13.80 -12.28
C LEU A 39 5.51 13.58 -13.12
N LEU A 40 4.74 12.51 -12.85
CA LEU A 40 3.50 12.22 -13.56
C LEU A 40 2.49 13.37 -13.43
N MET A 41 2.31 13.91 -12.23
CA MET A 41 1.39 15.02 -11.99
C MET A 41 1.85 16.29 -12.71
N GLY A 42 3.16 16.55 -12.77
CA GLY A 42 3.75 17.62 -13.57
C GLY A 42 3.44 17.48 -15.06
N GLU A 43 3.62 16.28 -15.63
CA GLU A 43 3.29 15.98 -17.05
C GLU A 43 1.79 16.09 -17.35
N LEU A 44 0.93 15.75 -16.39
CA LEU A 44 -0.53 15.88 -16.52
C LEU A 44 -1.03 17.31 -16.27
N GLY A 45 -0.18 18.21 -15.77
CA GLY A 45 -0.60 19.55 -15.36
C GLY A 45 -1.58 19.55 -14.17
N LEU A 46 -1.48 18.55 -13.29
CA LEU A 46 -2.33 18.41 -12.10
C LEU A 46 -1.54 18.77 -10.84
N GLU A 47 -2.10 19.63 -10.01
CA GLU A 47 -1.51 19.93 -8.71
C GLU A 47 -1.79 18.81 -7.70
N ILE A 48 -0.80 18.51 -6.84
CA ILE A 48 -0.98 17.57 -5.74
C ILE A 48 -1.60 18.32 -4.56
N PRO A 49 -2.85 18.02 -4.16
CA PRO A 49 -3.51 18.74 -3.09
C PRO A 49 -2.90 18.40 -1.73
N LEU A 50 -2.94 19.36 -0.81
CA LEU A 50 -2.59 19.12 0.59
C LEU A 50 -3.62 18.17 1.21
N TYR A 51 -3.11 17.14 1.90
CA TYR A 51 -3.96 16.17 2.57
C TYR A 51 -4.67 16.81 3.77
N ASN A 52 -6.00 16.69 3.79
CA ASN A 52 -6.82 17.03 4.95
C ASN A 52 -7.57 15.79 5.45
N ARG A 53 -7.14 15.25 6.60
CA ARG A 53 -7.76 14.09 7.24
C ARG A 53 -9.26 14.23 7.45
N TRP A 54 -9.76 15.42 7.78
CA TRP A 54 -11.17 15.63 8.11
C TRP A 54 -12.09 15.56 6.90
N GLN A 55 -11.52 15.72 5.70
CA GLN A 55 -12.22 15.63 4.42
C GLN A 55 -11.99 14.28 3.73
N ASP A 56 -11.27 13.35 4.38
CA ASP A 56 -10.97 12.06 3.79
C ASP A 56 -12.25 11.19 3.70
N PRO A 57 -12.65 10.75 2.50
CA PRO A 57 -13.83 9.92 2.32
C PRO A 57 -13.70 8.53 2.96
N ILE A 58 -12.50 8.11 3.39
CA ILE A 58 -12.32 6.82 4.07
C ILE A 58 -13.22 6.70 5.30
N PHE A 59 -13.51 7.79 6.01
CA PHE A 59 -14.36 7.76 7.20
C PHE A 59 -15.85 7.58 6.91
N SER A 60 -16.30 7.91 5.69
CA SER A 60 -17.68 7.66 5.25
C SER A 60 -17.82 6.36 4.45
N LEU A 61 -16.76 5.95 3.74
CA LEU A 61 -16.77 4.75 2.89
C LEU A 61 -16.38 3.47 3.64
N ALA A 62 -15.64 3.56 4.74
CA ALA A 62 -15.21 2.39 5.48
C ALA A 62 -16.41 1.65 6.08
N THR A 63 -16.41 0.32 5.91
CA THR A 63 -17.33 -0.56 6.62
C THR A 63 -16.75 -0.86 8.00
N PRO A 64 -17.49 -0.62 9.10
CA PRO A 64 -17.03 -0.97 10.43
C PRO A 64 -16.88 -2.50 10.57
N LEU A 65 -16.01 -2.92 11.48
CA LEU A 65 -15.89 -4.33 11.84
C LEU A 65 -17.21 -4.82 12.44
N ARG A 66 -17.58 -6.06 12.11
CA ARG A 66 -18.73 -6.74 12.71
C ARG A 66 -18.35 -7.37 14.05
N ALA A 67 -19.36 -7.61 14.91
CA ALA A 67 -19.26 -8.23 16.24
C ALA A 67 -18.52 -9.59 16.35
N GLY A 68 -18.19 -10.24 15.23
CA GLY A 68 -17.37 -11.45 15.21
C GLY A 68 -15.94 -11.24 14.67
N GLU A 69 -15.61 -10.02 14.27
CA GLU A 69 -14.37 -9.66 13.57
C GLU A 69 -13.40 -8.85 14.46
N GLU A 70 -13.81 -8.49 15.69
CA GLU A 70 -13.02 -7.67 16.62
C GLU A 70 -11.68 -8.34 16.99
N GLY A 71 -11.61 -9.67 17.03
CA GLY A 71 -10.35 -10.38 17.29
C GLY A 71 -9.42 -10.51 16.07
N SER A 72 -9.88 -10.12 14.88
CA SER A 72 -9.16 -10.37 13.62
C SER A 72 -8.19 -9.26 13.19
N HIS A 73 -8.17 -8.13 13.91
CA HIS A 73 -7.39 -6.96 13.54
C HIS A 73 -6.25 -6.69 14.53
N SER A 74 -5.09 -6.27 14.00
CA SER A 74 -3.95 -5.80 14.79
C SER A 74 -3.69 -4.29 14.64
N ARG A 75 -4.44 -3.62 13.76
CA ARG A 75 -4.30 -2.19 13.45
C ARG A 75 -5.37 -1.37 14.15
N LYS A 76 -5.04 -0.12 14.47
CA LYS A 76 -6.00 0.82 15.07
C LYS A 76 -7.25 0.98 14.19
N SER A 77 -8.42 0.93 14.81
CA SER A 77 -9.70 1.21 14.17
C SER A 77 -9.72 2.62 13.59
N LEU A 78 -10.44 2.78 12.48
CA LEU A 78 -10.66 4.09 11.87
C LEU A 78 -11.62 4.90 12.74
N CYS A 79 -11.07 5.90 13.43
CA CYS A 79 -11.85 6.83 14.25
C CYS A 79 -11.83 8.23 13.62
N ARG A 80 -13.03 8.83 13.52
CA ARG A 80 -13.27 10.18 13.00
C ARG A 80 -13.11 11.26 14.09
N SER A 81 -13.18 10.91 15.36
CA SER A 81 -13.28 11.83 16.50
C SER A 81 -11.91 12.42 16.90
N ARG A 82 -11.86 13.73 17.21
CA ARG A 82 -10.70 14.35 17.91
C ARG A 82 -10.62 13.91 19.38
N GLU A 83 -11.73 13.46 19.94
CA GLU A 83 -11.95 13.27 21.38
C GLU A 83 -11.93 11.80 21.84
N GLU A 84 -11.77 10.85 20.92
CA GLU A 84 -11.48 9.43 21.22
C GLU A 84 -9.98 9.12 21.09
N ALA A 85 -9.11 10.06 21.44
CA ALA A 85 -7.81 9.65 21.94
C ALA A 85 -8.07 9.00 23.31
N PRO A 86 -7.63 7.75 23.57
CA PRO A 86 -7.81 7.18 24.90
C PRO A 86 -7.19 8.12 25.92
N ALA A 87 -8.02 8.62 26.84
CA ALA A 87 -7.58 9.39 27.97
C ALA A 87 -6.77 8.46 28.88
N GLY A 88 -5.45 8.56 28.79
CA GLY A 88 -4.53 7.96 29.75
C GLY A 88 -3.42 7.12 29.14
N GLU A 89 -2.33 7.78 28.72
CA GLU A 89 -0.96 7.34 29.02
C GLU A 89 0.02 8.48 28.74
N GLN A 90 0.07 9.44 29.67
CA GLN A 90 1.29 10.22 29.92
C GLN A 90 2.05 9.53 31.05
N ARG A 91 2.89 8.55 30.71
CA ARG A 91 4.12 8.23 31.45
C ARG A 91 5.15 7.73 30.45
N GLY A 92 6.37 8.24 30.61
CA GLY A 92 7.41 8.32 29.59
C GLY A 92 7.63 7.03 28.79
N ALA A 93 7.68 7.19 27.47
CA ALA A 93 8.26 6.18 26.61
C ALA A 93 9.79 6.26 26.75
N PRO A 94 10.48 5.23 27.27
CA PRO A 94 11.86 5.03 26.86
C PRO A 94 11.84 4.79 25.35
N HIS A 95 12.85 5.31 24.64
CA HIS A 95 13.09 5.04 23.23
C HIS A 95 13.22 3.52 23.01
N SER A 96 12.11 2.83 22.78
CA SER A 96 12.13 1.45 22.37
C SER A 96 12.57 1.45 20.90
N SER A 97 13.78 0.97 20.65
CA SER A 97 14.32 0.56 19.35
C SER A 97 13.56 -0.63 18.75
N ALA A 98 12.26 -0.74 19.03
CA ALA A 98 11.38 -1.73 18.46
C ALA A 98 11.16 -1.36 17.00
N SER A 99 12.07 -1.86 16.16
CA SER A 99 11.88 -2.02 14.73
C SER A 99 10.43 -2.41 14.47
N ILE A 100 9.68 -1.52 13.79
CA ILE A 100 8.35 -1.83 13.28
C ILE A 100 8.56 -3.07 12.41
N ARG A 101 8.23 -4.25 12.93
CA ARG A 101 8.18 -5.48 12.15
C ARG A 101 6.93 -5.36 11.29
N GLY A 102 7.04 -4.56 10.24
CA GLY A 102 6.16 -4.62 9.07
C GLY A 102 6.37 -5.98 8.42
N GLY A 103 5.85 -7.03 9.05
CA GLY A 103 5.77 -8.34 8.46
C GLY A 103 4.81 -8.24 7.29
N TRP A 104 5.37 -8.21 6.08
CA TRP A 104 4.63 -8.49 4.87
C TRP A 104 4.02 -9.89 5.06
N PHE A 105 2.73 -9.95 5.43
CA PHE A 105 2.03 -11.22 5.50
C PHE A 105 2.01 -11.83 4.11
N GLY A 106 2.66 -12.98 3.99
CA GLY A 106 2.85 -13.70 2.74
C GLY A 106 4.32 -14.05 2.60
N ARG A 107 4.64 -15.34 2.75
CA ARG A 107 5.93 -15.92 2.32
C ARG A 107 6.31 -15.26 1.00
N GLY A 108 7.34 -14.42 1.00
CA GLY A 108 7.72 -13.65 -0.17
C GLY A 108 7.85 -14.59 -1.37
N CYS A 109 7.16 -14.28 -2.47
CA CYS A 109 7.35 -15.04 -3.69
C CYS A 109 8.82 -14.92 -4.10
N ALA A 110 9.56 -16.01 -4.08
CA ALA A 110 10.93 -16.00 -4.59
C ALA A 110 10.89 -15.75 -6.11
N LYS A 111 11.76 -14.87 -6.61
CA LYS A 111 11.94 -14.67 -8.04
C LYS A 111 12.48 -15.96 -8.66
N ARG A 112 11.63 -16.71 -9.38
CA ARG A 112 12.05 -17.92 -10.08
C ARG A 112 13.01 -17.53 -11.21
N ALA A 113 14.30 -17.83 -11.06
CA ALA A 113 15.27 -17.64 -12.12
C ALA A 113 14.97 -18.62 -13.28
N LYS A 114 14.66 -18.11 -14.47
CA LYS A 114 14.60 -18.93 -15.68
C LYS A 114 16.01 -19.45 -15.98
N ARG A 115 16.24 -20.74 -15.79
CA ARG A 115 17.44 -21.42 -16.33
C ARG A 115 17.42 -21.29 -17.86
N LYS A 116 18.44 -20.66 -18.44
CA LYS A 116 18.68 -20.73 -19.88
C LYS A 116 18.92 -22.21 -20.22
N LYS A 117 18.14 -22.79 -21.13
CA LYS A 117 18.54 -24.05 -21.78
C LYS A 117 19.77 -23.69 -22.63
N ALA A 118 20.92 -24.29 -22.31
CA ALA A 118 22.05 -24.30 -23.21
C ALA A 118 21.62 -25.02 -24.48
N ALA A 119 21.98 -24.44 -25.62
CA ALA A 119 21.77 -25.01 -26.95
C ALA A 119 22.62 -26.26 -27.14
#